data_AF-A0A399F3S6-F1
#
_entry.id   AF-A0A399F3S6-F1
#
_cell.length_a   1.000
_cell.length_b   1.000
_cell.length_c   1.000
_cell.angle_alpha   90.00
_cell.angle_beta   90.00
_cell.angle_gamma   90.00
#
_symmetry.space_group_name_H-M   'P 1'
#
loop_
_entity.id
_entity.type
_entity.pdbx_description
1 polymer ?
#
loop_
_entity_poly.entity_id
_entity_poly.type
_entity_poly.pdbx_seq_one_letter_code
_entity_poly.pdbx_strand_id
1 'polypeptide(L)'
;MREIYRLRQAIEEIFRGLQQELGWTGHRHWRRARLLAHLALGLVAYGLIECQRERLKLSFYQCRRRLIAGKLSLDLSPLLPVQVEAA
;
A
#
# COMPACT_ATOMS: atom_id res chain seq x y z
N MET A 1 -21.28 -15.60 0.62
CA MET A 1 -21.14 -15.38 -0.84
C MET A 1 -20.80 -13.93 -1.19
N ARG A 2 -21.69 -12.94 -0.99
CA ARG A 2 -21.42 -11.51 -1.34
C ARG A 2 -20.15 -10.91 -0.72
N GLU A 3 -19.84 -11.23 0.54
CA GLU A 3 -18.66 -10.70 1.21
C GLU A 3 -17.33 -11.19 0.61
N ILE A 4 -17.27 -12.46 0.20
CA ILE A 4 -16.10 -13.05 -0.47
C ILE A 4 -15.84 -12.34 -1.81
N TYR A 5 -16.89 -12.02 -2.57
CA TYR A 5 -16.76 -11.26 -3.82
C TYR A 5 -16.27 -9.84 -3.60
N ARG A 6 -16.76 -9.15 -2.55
CA ARG A 6 -16.29 -7.81 -2.20
C ARG A 6 -14.81 -7.82 -1.81
N LEU A 7 -14.41 -8.80 -1.00
CA LEU A 7 -13.01 -8.95 -0.58
C LEU A 7 -12.11 -9.21 -1.79
N ARG A 8 -12.51 -10.09 -2.71
CA ARG A 8 -11.78 -10.35 -3.94
C ARG A 8 -11.63 -9.08 -4.78
N GLN A 9 -12.70 -8.32 -4.96
CA GLN A 9 -12.65 -7.08 -5.73
C GLN A 9 -11.70 -6.06 -5.09
N ALA A 10 -11.75 -5.88 -3.77
CA ALA A 10 -10.82 -4.99 -3.07
C ALA A 10 -9.35 -5.42 -3.25
N ILE A 11 -9.08 -6.73 -3.17
CA ILE A 11 -7.75 -7.27 -3.43
C ILE A 11 -7.29 -6.95 -4.86
N GLU A 12 -8.16 -7.17 -5.85
CA GLU A 12 -7.86 -6.88 -7.26
C GLU A 12 -7.60 -5.39 -7.52
N GLU A 13 -8.37 -4.50 -6.89
CA GLU A 13 -8.18 -3.04 -6.97
C GLU A 13 -6.84 -2.61 -6.36
N ILE A 14 -6.45 -3.17 -5.21
CA ILE A 14 -5.14 -2.90 -4.58
C ILE A 14 -4.00 -3.33 -5.50
N PHE A 15 -4.06 -4.55 -6.06
CA PHE A 15 -3.02 -5.04 -6.98
C PHE A 15 -2.97 -4.22 -8.27
N ARG A 16 -4.12 -3.77 -8.78
CA ARG A 16 -4.17 -2.88 -9.94
C ARG A 16 -3.50 -1.54 -9.63
N GLY A 17 -3.81 -0.92 -8.49
CA GLY A 17 -3.18 0.33 -8.05
C GLY A 17 -1.67 0.18 -7.87
N LEU A 18 -1.24 -0.89 -7.22
CA LEU A 18 0.18 -1.26 -7.09
C LEU A 18 0.89 -1.32 -8.44
N GLN A 19 0.30 -2.03 -9.41
CA GLN A 19 0.93 -2.22 -10.71
C GLN A 19 0.93 -0.93 -11.55
N GLN A 20 -0.21 -0.25 -11.66
CA GLN A 20 -0.38 0.91 -12.54
C GLN A 20 0.31 2.15 -11.99
N GLU A 21 0.16 2.39 -10.69
CA GLU A 21 0.68 3.59 -10.08
C GLU A 21 2.09 3.39 -9.56
N LEU A 22 2.40 2.30 -8.86
CA LEU A 22 3.74 2.13 -8.28
C LEU A 22 4.71 1.36 -9.16
N GLY A 23 4.28 0.91 -10.34
CA GLY A 23 5.12 0.07 -11.21
C GLY A 23 5.45 -1.28 -10.55
N TRP A 24 4.62 -1.73 -9.59
CA TRP A 24 4.83 -2.95 -8.85
C TRP A 24 4.63 -4.15 -9.78
N THR A 25 5.72 -4.76 -10.23
CA THR A 25 5.68 -5.94 -11.09
C THR A 25 5.70 -7.22 -10.26
N GLY A 26 4.98 -8.24 -10.75
CA GLY A 26 5.00 -9.55 -10.14
C GLY A 26 6.40 -10.17 -10.27
N HIS A 27 7.07 -10.40 -9.15
CA HIS A 27 8.32 -11.15 -9.14
C HIS A 27 8.03 -12.65 -8.95
N ARG A 28 8.59 -13.49 -9.83
CA ARG A 28 8.54 -14.93 -9.67
C ARG A 28 9.61 -15.37 -8.67
N HIS A 29 9.22 -15.50 -7.41
CA HIS A 29 10.10 -16.03 -6.38
C HIS A 29 9.97 -17.55 -6.28
N TRP A 30 11.11 -18.25 -6.37
CA TRP A 30 11.18 -19.72 -6.20
C TRP A 30 10.86 -20.19 -4.77
N ARG A 31 11.09 -19.33 -3.77
CA ARG A 31 10.79 -19.62 -2.36
C ARG A 31 9.51 -18.90 -1.95
N ARG A 32 8.54 -19.65 -1.41
CA ARG A 32 7.25 -19.12 -0.92
C ARG A 32 7.41 -17.96 0.07
N ALA A 33 8.38 -18.05 0.99
CA ALA A 33 8.65 -16.99 1.96
C ALA A 33 9.03 -15.65 1.28
N ARG A 34 9.80 -15.69 0.18
CA ARG A 34 10.17 -14.48 -0.57
C ARG A 34 8.98 -13.89 -1.32
N LEU A 35 8.13 -14.75 -1.88
CA LEU A 35 6.86 -14.30 -2.49
C LEU A 35 5.98 -13.60 -1.46
N LEU A 36 5.80 -14.19 -0.29
CA LEU A 36 4.99 -13.59 0.78
C LEU A 36 5.58 -12.27 1.27
N ALA A 37 6.91 -12.19 1.45
CA ALA A 37 7.58 -10.95 1.82
C ALA A 37 7.39 -9.86 0.76
N HIS A 38 7.52 -10.19 -0.53
CA HIS A 38 7.24 -9.28 -1.64
C HIS A 38 5.81 -8.75 -1.56
N LEU A 39 4.82 -9.64 -1.46
CA LEU A 39 3.41 -9.25 -1.38
C LEU A 39 3.12 -8.38 -0.14
N ALA A 40 3.68 -8.72 1.01
CA ALA A 40 3.54 -7.93 2.24
C ALA A 40 4.12 -6.53 2.08
N LEU A 41 5.32 -6.41 1.50
CA LEU A 41 5.96 -5.11 1.21
C LEU A 41 5.08 -4.26 0.28
N GLY A 42 4.53 -4.85 -0.78
CA GLY A 42 3.62 -4.16 -1.68
C GLY A 42 2.37 -3.64 -0.97
N LEU A 43 1.69 -4.50 -0.20
CA LEU A 43 0.48 -4.11 0.55
C LEU A 43 0.75 -3.00 1.57
N VAL A 44 1.85 -3.10 2.33
CA VAL A 44 2.24 -2.07 3.30
C VAL A 44 2.51 -0.74 2.59
N ALA A 45 3.28 -0.75 1.49
CA ALA A 45 3.58 0.46 0.73
C ALA A 45 2.30 1.10 0.17
N TYR A 46 1.39 0.30 -0.39
CA TYR A 46 0.10 0.80 -0.89
C TYR A 46 -0.73 1.44 0.21
N GLY A 47 -0.88 0.75 1.35
CA GLY A 47 -1.66 1.26 2.48
C GLY A 47 -1.14 2.59 3.00
N LEU A 48 0.17 2.76 3.14
CA LEU A 48 0.77 4.02 3.60
C LEU A 48 0.54 5.16 2.61
N ILE A 49 0.69 4.89 1.32
CA ILE A 49 0.43 5.87 0.27
C ILE A 49 -1.03 6.27 0.25
N GLU A 50 -1.97 5.32 0.40
CA GLU A 50 -3.40 5.59 0.49
C GLU A 50 -3.74 6.43 1.72
N CYS A 51 -3.28 6.05 2.91
CA CYS A 51 -3.50 6.83 4.13
C CYS A 51 -2.99 8.27 3.98
N GLN A 52 -1.81 8.45 3.38
CA GLN A 52 -1.26 9.79 3.21
C GLN A 52 -1.95 10.57 2.09
N ARG A 53 -2.35 9.90 1.01
CA ARG A 53 -3.15 10.48 -0.08
C ARG A 53 -4.48 11.01 0.45
N GLU A 54 -5.17 10.24 1.28
CA GLU A 54 -6.43 10.63 1.91
C GLU A 54 -6.25 11.85 2.81
N ARG A 55 -5.22 11.84 3.68
CA ARG A 55 -4.91 12.97 4.57
C ARG A 55 -4.60 14.26 3.81
N LEU A 56 -3.85 14.15 2.71
CA LEU A 56 -3.45 15.30 1.89
C LEU A 56 -4.46 15.66 0.80
N LYS A 57 -5.55 14.90 0.67
CA LYS A 57 -6.57 15.04 -0.40
C LYS A 57 -5.96 15.09 -1.80
N LEU A 58 -4.94 14.25 -2.04
CA LEU A 58 -4.26 14.18 -3.33
C LEU A 58 -4.84 13.05 -4.19
N SER A 59 -4.61 13.12 -5.51
CA SER A 59 -4.72 11.92 -6.33
C SER A 59 -3.51 11.00 -6.12
N PHE A 60 -3.64 9.73 -6.46
CA PHE A 60 -2.56 8.76 -6.32
C PHE A 60 -1.32 9.20 -7.12
N TYR A 61 -1.54 9.60 -8.38
CA TYR A 61 -0.51 10.14 -9.25
C TYR A 61 0.24 11.34 -8.63
N GLN A 62 -0.49 12.29 -8.02
CA GLN A 62 0.12 13.45 -7.36
C GLN A 62 0.95 13.04 -6.14
N CYS A 63 0.44 12.13 -5.32
CA CYS A 63 1.15 11.60 -4.15
C CYS A 63 2.46 10.92 -4.58
N ARG A 64 2.39 9.97 -5.52
CA ARG A 64 3.54 9.28 -6.10
C ARG A 64 4.58 10.23 -6.66
N ARG A 65 4.16 11.20 -7.48
CA ARG A 65 5.08 12.13 -8.13
C ARG A 65 5.82 13.00 -7.11
N ARG A 66 5.17 13.35 -5.98
CA ARG A 66 5.82 14.07 -4.88
C ARG A 66 6.78 13.18 -4.09
N LEU A 67 6.44 11.91 -3.86
CA LEU A 67 7.33 10.93 -3.21
C LEU A 67 8.61 10.72 -4.03
N ILE A 68 8.48 10.43 -5.32
CA ILE A 68 9.64 10.20 -6.22
C ILE A 68 10.52 11.45 -6.32
N ALA A 69 9.91 12.64 -6.34
CA ALA A 69 10.64 13.90 -6.38
C ALA A 69 11.26 14.31 -5.03
N GLY A 70 11.10 13.51 -3.96
CA GLY A 70 11.59 13.83 -2.62
C GLY A 70 10.86 15.02 -1.96
N LYS A 71 9.74 15.46 -2.52
CA LYS A 71 8.92 16.59 -2.02
C LYS A 71 7.90 16.18 -0.98
N LEU A 72 7.76 14.88 -0.75
CA LEU A 72 6.90 14.30 0.26
C LEU A 72 7.69 13.18 0.96
N SER A 73 7.73 13.22 2.29
CA SER A 73 8.17 12.09 3.08
C SER A 73 6.97 11.21 3.39
N LEU A 74 7.17 9.89 3.31
CA LEU A 74 6.13 8.93 3.69
C LEU A 74 5.90 9.00 5.20
N ASP A 75 4.66 9.12 5.63
CA ASP A 75 4.30 9.05 7.04
C ASP A 75 4.23 7.59 7.48
N LEU A 76 5.15 7.20 8.35
CA LEU A 76 5.25 5.85 8.91
C LEU A 76 4.48 5.69 10.22
N SER A 77 3.85 6.75 10.74
CA SER A 77 3.05 6.69 11.97
C SER A 77 2.00 5.57 11.98
N PRO A 78 1.35 5.18 10.85
CA PRO A 78 0.42 4.05 10.85
C PRO A 78 1.06 2.67 11.11
N LEU A 79 2.38 2.54 10.94
CA LEU A 79 3.11 1.30 11.25
C LEU A 79 3.63 1.26 12.68
N LEU A 80 3.68 2.41 13.35
CA LEU A 80 4.18 2.48 14.71
C LEU A 80 3.09 1.97 15.66
N PRO A 81 3.47 1.21 16.70
CA PRO A 81 2.53 0.83 17.73
C PRO A 81 1.95 2.11 18.34
N VAL A 82 0.62 2.25 18.26
CA VAL A 82 -0.08 3.23 19.07
C VAL A 82 0.19 2.83 20.51
N GLN A 83 0.90 3.67 21.26
CA GLN A 83 0.93 3.56 22.71
C GLN A 83 -0.49 3.86 23.16
N VAL A 84 -1.30 2.81 23.27
CA VAL A 84 -2.58 2.89 23.97
C VAL A 84 -2.21 3.03 25.43
N GLU A 85 -2.11 4.27 25.91
CA GLU A 85 -2.13 4.52 27.35
C GLU A 85 -3.43 3.93 27.87
N ALA A 86 -3.31 2.85 28.64
CA ALA A 86 -4.43 2.26 29.35
C ALA A 86 -4.92 3.32 30.35
N ALA A 87 -6.11 3.87 30.08
CA ALA A 87 -6.85 4.72 30.99
C ALA A 87 -7.33 3.93 32.22
#